data_AF-A0A833U3B0-F1
#
_entry.id   AF-A0A833U3B0-F1
#
_cell.length_a   1.000
_cell.length_b   1.000
_cell.length_c   1.000
_cell.angle_alpha   90.00
_cell.angle_beta   90.00
_cell.angle_gamma   90.00
#
_symmetry.space_group_name_H-M   'P 1'
#
loop_
_entity.id
_entity.type
_entity.pdbx_description
1 polymer ?
#
loop_
_entity_poly.entity_id
_entity_poly.type
_entity_poly.pdbx_seq_one_letter_code
_entity_poly.pdbx_strand_id
1 'polypeptide(L)'
;MLRTRLESNIKDIGTRFEELGARKERLNLRQNVDKRPHRIRGTLAPTSIVNEVVYGRDGDKKALLDLLLSQGSSDKVSVIPVVGMGGIGKTTLAQFVYNDEEVKSSFHLRAWTCVSEDFDAIRVTKTILKSLSHESNDDNDLNLL
;
A
#
# COMPACT_ATOMS: atom_id res chain seq x y z
N MET A 1 -26.74 47.37 13.59
CA MET A 1 -26.86 46.68 12.28
C MET A 1 -25.99 45.43 12.18
N LEU A 2 -24.70 45.46 12.56
CA LEU A 2 -23.81 44.28 12.50
C LEU A 2 -24.17 43.19 13.54
N ARG A 3 -24.47 43.59 14.78
CA ARG A 3 -24.85 42.67 15.87
C ARG A 3 -26.10 41.85 15.55
N THR A 4 -27.16 42.52 15.09
CA THR A 4 -28.42 41.89 14.70
C THR A 4 -28.26 40.92 13.53
N ARG A 5 -27.35 41.20 12.60
CA ARG A 5 -27.01 40.29 11.49
C ARG A 5 -26.29 39.04 11.98
N LEU A 6 -25.36 39.18 12.94
CA LEU A 6 -24.67 38.05 13.54
C LEU A 6 -25.64 37.14 14.32
N GLU A 7 -26.53 37.74 15.12
CA GLU A 7 -27.56 37.01 15.87
C GLU A 7 -28.50 36.23 14.93
N SER A 8 -28.93 36.84 13.82
CA SER A 8 -29.75 36.17 12.80
C SER A 8 -29.00 35.01 12.13
N ASN A 9 -27.71 35.18 11.81
CA ASN A 9 -26.91 34.14 11.17
C ASN A 9 -26.69 32.93 12.10
N ILE A 10 -26.41 33.17 13.39
CA ILE A 10 -26.25 32.10 14.38
C ILE A 10 -27.55 31.31 14.51
N LYS A 11 -28.69 32.01 14.54
CA LYS A 11 -30.01 31.37 14.59
C LYS A 11 -30.27 30.51 13.35
N ASP A 12 -29.95 31.01 12.16
CA ASP A 12 -30.12 30.25 10.90
C ASP A 12 -29.25 28.98 10.88
N ILE A 13 -27.98 29.08 11.28
CA ILE A 13 -27.08 27.92 11.39
C ILE A 13 -27.64 26.89 12.38
N GLY A 14 -28.16 27.34 13.53
CA GLY A 14 -28.79 26.47 14.52
C GLY A 14 -29.99 25.72 13.96
N THR A 15 -30.91 26.42 13.29
CA THR A 15 -32.08 25.78 12.65
C THR A 15 -31.65 24.76 11.60
N ARG A 16 -30.70 25.11 10.73
CA ARG A 16 -30.19 24.19 9.70
C ARG A 16 -29.50 22.97 10.28
N PHE A 17 -28.81 23.13 11.43
CA PHE A 17 -28.18 22.01 12.12
C PHE A 17 -29.21 21.01 12.64
N GLU A 18 -30.28 21.50 13.26
CA GLU A 18 -31.39 20.66 13.75
C GLU A 18 -32.11 19.95 12.59
N GLU A 19 -32.36 20.65 11.48
CA GLU A 19 -32.94 20.05 10.27
C GLU A 19 -32.07 18.92 9.70
N LEU A 20 -30.75 19.12 9.66
CA LEU A 20 -29.80 18.09 9.24
C LEU A 20 -29.82 16.88 10.18
N GLY A 21 -29.91 17.12 11.50
CA GLY A 21 -30.07 16.08 12.51
C GLY A 21 -31.34 15.25 12.29
N ALA A 22 -32.49 15.91 12.14
CA ALA A 22 -33.76 15.24 11.88
C ALA A 22 -33.74 14.47 10.54
N ARG A 23 -33.14 15.04 9.50
CA ARG A 23 -33.01 14.39 8.19
C ARG A 23 -32.12 13.15 8.26
N LYS A 24 -31.03 13.18 9.02
CA LYS A 24 -30.14 12.03 9.24
C LYS A 24 -30.90 10.85 9.82
N GLU A 25 -31.71 11.09 10.86
CA GLU A 25 -32.52 10.05 11.51
C GLU A 25 -33.63 9.52 10.59
N ARG A 26 -34.34 10.40 9.89
CA ARG A 26 -35.37 9.99 8.90
C ARG A 26 -34.82 9.10 7.79
N LEU A 27 -33.59 9.35 7.37
CA LEU A 27 -32.90 8.58 6.34
C LEU A 27 -32.17 7.34 6.93
N ASN A 28 -32.26 7.10 8.24
CA ASN A 28 -31.53 6.05 8.95
C ASN A 28 -30.02 6.05 8.64
N LEU A 29 -29.44 7.25 8.46
CA LEU A 29 -28.02 7.39 8.15
C LEU A 29 -27.20 7.03 9.39
N ARG A 30 -26.64 5.83 9.39
CA ARG A 30 -25.71 5.40 10.42
C ARG A 30 -24.42 6.19 10.29
N GLN A 31 -23.88 6.64 11.43
CA GLN A 31 -22.52 7.14 11.45
C GLN A 31 -21.62 5.94 11.09
N ASN A 32 -20.92 6.03 9.97
CA ASN A 32 -19.75 5.20 9.74
C ASN A 32 -18.68 5.70 10.73
N VAL A 33 -18.83 5.33 12.01
CA VAL A 33 -17.69 5.29 12.91
C VAL A 33 -16.84 4.21 12.27
N ASP A 34 -15.79 4.61 11.56
CA ASP A 34 -14.87 3.71 10.90
C ASP A 34 -14.28 2.75 11.94
N LYS A 35 -14.99 1.66 12.27
CA LYS A 35 -14.35 0.36 12.12
C LYS A 35 -14.10 0.31 10.63
N ARG A 36 -12.96 0.87 10.20
CA ARG A 36 -12.52 0.93 8.81
C ARG A 36 -13.05 -0.36 8.22
N PRO A 37 -14.04 -0.34 7.28
CA PRO A 37 -14.49 -1.57 6.68
C PRO A 37 -13.18 -2.21 6.27
N HIS A 38 -12.86 -3.39 6.84
CA HIS A 38 -11.59 -4.05 6.62
C HIS A 38 -11.45 -3.98 5.12
N ARG A 39 -10.64 -3.04 4.63
CA ARG A 39 -10.59 -2.74 3.20
C ARG A 39 -9.66 -3.84 2.74
N ILE A 40 -10.20 -5.06 2.75
CA ILE A 40 -10.19 -5.95 1.61
C ILE A 40 -10.95 -5.26 0.46
N ARG A 41 -10.72 -3.97 0.18
CA ARG A 41 -10.18 -3.68 -1.14
C ARG A 41 -8.87 -4.44 -1.11
N GLY A 42 -8.91 -5.71 -1.53
CA GLY A 42 -7.71 -6.46 -1.84
C GLY A 42 -6.85 -5.44 -2.53
N THR A 43 -5.75 -5.06 -1.88
CA THR A 43 -4.75 -4.25 -2.56
C THR A 43 -4.29 -5.27 -3.57
N LEU A 44 -4.94 -5.26 -4.74
CA LEU A 44 -4.57 -6.09 -5.86
C LEU A 44 -3.09 -5.82 -5.93
N ALA A 45 -2.28 -6.85 -5.64
CA ALA A 45 -0.84 -6.74 -5.76
C ALA A 45 -0.62 -6.00 -7.07
N PRO A 46 0.05 -4.82 -7.07
CA PRO A 46 0.05 -3.90 -8.19
C PRO A 46 0.23 -4.75 -9.43
N THR A 47 -0.84 -4.83 -10.22
CA THR A 47 -1.12 -5.94 -11.15
C THR A 47 0.20 -6.35 -11.74
N SER A 48 0.64 -7.58 -11.42
CA SER A 48 1.92 -8.09 -11.88
C SER A 48 2.06 -7.64 -13.32
N ILE A 49 3.07 -6.80 -13.59
CA ILE A 49 3.34 -6.29 -14.94
C ILE A 49 3.87 -7.49 -15.72
N VAL A 50 2.96 -8.40 -16.01
CA VAL A 50 3.17 -9.50 -16.94
C VAL A 50 2.73 -8.88 -18.25
N ASN A 51 3.70 -8.26 -18.93
CA ASN A 51 3.64 -7.80 -20.31
C ASN A 51 3.34 -6.31 -20.59
N GLU A 52 3.86 -5.36 -19.80
CA GLU A 52 4.03 -3.99 -20.31
C GLU A 52 5.50 -3.67 -20.56
N VAL A 53 5.78 -3.08 -21.73
CA VAL A 53 7.11 -2.60 -22.09
C VAL A 53 7.37 -1.29 -21.35
N VAL A 54 8.42 -1.25 -20.53
CA VAL A 54 8.85 -0.04 -19.82
C VAL A 54 9.85 0.71 -20.70
N TYR A 55 9.57 1.97 -21.00
CA TYR A 55 10.42 2.82 -21.85
C TYR A 55 11.18 3.89 -21.05
N GLY A 56 12.39 4.24 -21.51
CA GLY A 56 13.15 5.37 -20.99
C GLY A 56 13.71 5.19 -19.58
N ARG A 57 13.72 3.95 -19.07
CA ARG A 57 14.18 3.58 -17.72
C ARG A 57 15.36 2.62 -17.71
N ASP A 58 15.97 2.38 -18.86
CA ASP A 58 17.07 1.42 -19.00
C ASP A 58 18.28 1.79 -18.13
N GLY A 59 18.58 3.09 -18.02
CA GLY A 59 19.63 3.60 -17.15
C GLY A 59 19.34 3.36 -15.66
N ASP A 60 18.14 3.70 -15.21
CA ASP A 60 17.69 3.48 -13.83
C ASP A 60 17.70 1.99 -13.48
N LYS A 61 17.21 1.14 -14.41
CA LYS A 61 17.20 -0.31 -14.26
C LYS A 61 18.63 -0.84 -14.10
N LYS A 62 19.55 -0.42 -14.98
CA LYS A 62 20.94 -0.86 -14.94
C LYS A 62 21.61 -0.47 -13.61
N ALA A 63 21.41 0.76 -13.15
CA ALA A 63 21.97 1.20 -11.86
C ALA A 63 21.45 0.36 -10.67
N LEU A 64 20.17 -0.02 -10.68
CA LEU A 64 19.60 -0.90 -9.66
C LEU A 64 20.11 -2.34 -9.77
N LEU A 65 20.29 -2.87 -10.97
CA LEU A 65 20.89 -4.20 -11.17
C LEU A 65 22.34 -4.24 -10.67
N ASP A 66 23.13 -3.23 -11.01
CA ASP A 66 24.51 -3.10 -10.53
C ASP A 66 24.54 -3.07 -8.99
N LEU A 67 23.65 -2.31 -8.35
CA LEU A 67 23.54 -2.28 -6.88
C LEU A 67 23.04 -3.59 -6.28
N LEU A 68 22.18 -4.33 -6.97
CA LEU A 68 21.61 -5.58 -6.46
C LEU A 68 22.59 -6.76 -6.60
N LEU A 69 23.32 -6.82 -7.71
CA LEU A 69 24.20 -7.93 -8.07
C LEU A 69 25.66 -7.72 -7.62
N SER A 70 26.10 -6.48 -7.38
CA SER A 70 27.44 -6.20 -6.83
C SER A 70 27.57 -6.51 -5.34
N GLN A 71 26.45 -6.71 -4.65
CA GLN A 71 26.41 -7.04 -3.23
C GLN A 71 26.63 -8.55 -3.07
N GLY A 72 27.87 -8.98 -3.36
CA GLY A 72 28.32 -10.35 -3.09
C GLY A 72 28.16 -10.74 -1.62
N SER A 73 28.35 -12.03 -1.34
CA SER A 73 28.08 -12.78 -0.08
C SER A 73 28.73 -12.19 1.19
N SER A 74 28.31 -11.00 1.58
CA SER A 74 28.46 -10.47 2.92
C SER A 74 27.23 -10.94 3.70
N ASP A 75 27.42 -11.51 4.90
CA ASP A 75 26.35 -11.98 5.80
C ASP A 75 25.43 -10.86 6.32
N LYS A 76 25.37 -9.71 5.64
CA LYS A 76 24.63 -8.51 6.00
C LYS A 76 23.48 -8.29 5.03
N VAL A 77 22.35 -7.88 5.59
CA VAL A 77 21.18 -7.45 4.83
C VAL A 77 21.45 -6.12 4.14
N SER A 78 21.17 -6.04 2.84
CA SER A 78 21.23 -4.80 2.05
C SER A 78 19.83 -4.25 1.77
N VAL A 79 19.69 -2.92 1.74
CA VAL A 79 18.43 -2.22 1.47
C VAL A 79 18.66 -1.17 0.40
N ILE A 80 17.88 -1.22 -0.68
CA ILE A 80 17.96 -0.26 -1.80
C ILE A 80 16.66 0.57 -1.83
N PRO A 81 16.65 1.80 -1.28
CA PRO A 81 15.46 2.65 -1.27
C PRO A 81 15.24 3.32 -2.63
N VAL A 82 13.98 3.30 -3.12
CA VAL A 82 13.56 4.07 -4.31
C VAL A 82 12.59 5.16 -3.87
N VAL A 83 13.01 6.43 -3.97
CA VAL A 83 12.29 7.60 -3.44
C VAL A 83 11.93 8.58 -4.57
N GLY A 84 10.82 9.28 -4.43
CA GLY A 84 10.35 10.26 -5.41
C GLY A 84 8.86 10.60 -5.26
N MET A 85 8.38 11.60 -5.99
CA MET A 85 6.99 12.04 -5.96
C MET A 85 5.99 10.92 -6.33
N GLY A 86 4.73 11.09 -5.94
CA GLY A 86 3.64 10.20 -6.36
C GLY A 86 3.48 10.17 -7.89
N GLY A 87 3.09 9.01 -8.45
CA GLY A 87 2.86 8.87 -9.89
C GLY A 87 4.10 8.77 -10.78
N ILE A 88 5.32 8.95 -10.24
CA ILE A 88 6.57 8.93 -11.04
C ILE A 88 7.00 7.54 -11.51
N GLY A 89 6.25 6.47 -11.20
CA GLY A 89 6.58 5.11 -11.65
C GLY A 89 7.60 4.34 -10.79
N LYS A 90 7.74 4.66 -9.49
CA LYS A 90 8.67 3.94 -8.58
C LYS A 90 8.39 2.44 -8.52
N THR A 91 7.13 2.07 -8.33
CA THR A 91 6.70 0.67 -8.29
C THR A 91 6.94 -0.02 -9.63
N THR A 92 6.73 0.69 -10.74
CA THR A 92 7.02 0.20 -12.10
C THR A 92 8.50 -0.11 -12.27
N LEU A 93 9.40 0.79 -11.84
CA LEU A 93 10.84 0.55 -11.90
C LEU A 93 11.28 -0.64 -11.04
N ALA A 94 10.76 -0.74 -9.81
CA ALA A 94 11.04 -1.88 -8.93
C ALA A 94 10.55 -3.21 -9.52
N GLN A 95 9.35 -3.24 -10.13
CA GLN A 95 8.85 -4.43 -10.85
C GLN A 95 9.68 -4.75 -12.09
N PHE A 96 10.18 -3.72 -12.80
CA PHE A 96 11.01 -3.91 -13.98
C PHE A 96 12.35 -4.58 -13.65
N VAL A 97 12.94 -4.26 -12.49
CA VAL A 97 14.15 -4.92 -11.97
C VAL A 97 13.82 -6.30 -11.39
N TYR A 98 12.77 -6.42 -10.57
CA TYR A 98 12.38 -7.68 -9.92
C TYR A 98 12.11 -8.83 -10.91
N ASN A 99 11.55 -8.48 -12.07
CA ASN A 99 11.21 -9.43 -13.13
C ASN A 99 12.33 -9.63 -14.16
N ASP A 100 13.50 -9.02 -13.96
CA ASP A 100 14.66 -9.21 -14.83
C ASP A 100 15.23 -10.63 -14.72
N GLU A 101 15.69 -11.20 -15.83
CA GLU A 101 16.19 -12.58 -15.88
C GLU A 101 17.47 -12.78 -15.07
N GLU A 102 18.35 -11.78 -14.98
CA GLU A 102 19.56 -11.86 -14.15
C GLU A 102 19.18 -11.91 -12.66
N VAL A 103 18.14 -11.16 -12.26
CA VAL A 103 17.60 -11.21 -10.89
C VAL A 103 16.90 -12.55 -10.63
N LYS A 104 16.11 -13.06 -11.57
CA LYS A 104 15.45 -14.36 -11.44
C LYS A 104 16.43 -15.51 -11.25
N SER A 105 17.56 -15.47 -11.98
CA SER A 105 18.60 -16.50 -11.94
C SER A 105 19.53 -16.37 -10.73
N SER A 106 19.75 -15.16 -10.22
CA SER A 106 20.64 -14.93 -9.07
C SER A 106 19.98 -15.20 -7.71
N PHE A 107 18.65 -15.09 -7.61
CA PHE A 107 17.91 -15.22 -6.34
C PHE A 107 16.95 -16.41 -6.35
N HIS A 108 17.28 -17.44 -5.57
CA HIS A 108 16.45 -18.64 -5.39
C HIS A 108 15.05 -18.34 -4.84
N LEU A 109 14.96 -17.42 -3.89
CA LEU A 109 13.71 -17.00 -3.25
C LEU A 109 13.48 -15.51 -3.52
N ARG A 110 12.29 -15.18 -3.99
CA ARG A 110 11.87 -13.81 -4.28
C ARG A 110 10.41 -13.66 -3.87
N ALA A 111 10.11 -12.59 -3.12
CA ALA A 111 8.77 -12.27 -2.67
C ALA A 111 8.43 -10.82 -3.02
N TRP A 112 7.16 -10.56 -3.29
CA TRP A 112 6.64 -9.23 -3.54
C TRP A 112 5.39 -9.00 -2.70
N THR A 113 5.39 -7.92 -1.91
CA THR A 113 4.25 -7.58 -1.06
C THR A 113 3.98 -6.08 -1.11
N CYS A 114 2.72 -5.70 -0.93
CA CYS A 114 2.30 -4.31 -0.79
C CYS A 114 1.91 -4.06 0.66
N VAL A 115 2.43 -2.97 1.23
CA VAL A 115 2.13 -2.56 2.60
C VAL A 115 1.19 -1.36 2.56
N SER A 116 0.06 -1.47 3.26
CA SER A 116 -0.90 -0.37 3.43
C SER A 116 -0.57 0.48 4.66
N GLU A 117 -1.24 1.64 4.78
CA GLU A 117 -1.11 2.53 5.96
C GLU A 117 -1.45 1.83 7.29
N ASP A 118 -2.35 0.85 7.26
CA ASP A 118 -2.67 -0.01 8.41
C ASP A 118 -1.65 -1.16 8.55
N PHE A 119 -0.35 -0.81 8.59
CA PHE A 119 0.75 -1.77 8.63
C PHE A 119 0.68 -2.68 9.86
N ASP A 120 0.89 -3.98 9.62
CA ASP A 120 1.00 -5.02 10.63
C ASP A 120 2.13 -5.97 10.22
N ALA A 121 3.22 -5.97 10.99
CA ALA A 121 4.42 -6.75 10.70
C ALA A 121 4.13 -8.26 10.63
N ILE A 122 3.30 -8.78 11.55
CA ILE A 122 2.93 -10.20 11.58
C ILE A 122 2.18 -10.56 10.31
N ARG A 123 1.21 -9.73 9.92
CA ARG A 123 0.43 -9.94 8.70
C ARG A 123 1.31 -9.91 7.44
N VAL A 124 2.22 -8.95 7.34
CA VAL A 124 3.13 -8.82 6.19
C VAL A 124 4.08 -10.00 6.11
N THR A 125 4.68 -10.43 7.22
CA THR A 125 5.56 -11.60 7.26
C THR A 125 4.83 -12.86 6.82
N LYS A 126 3.59 -13.08 7.29
CA LYS A 126 2.74 -14.20 6.84
C LYS A 126 2.48 -14.15 5.34
N THR A 127 2.19 -12.96 4.78
CA THR A 127 2.00 -12.80 3.34
C THR A 127 3.26 -13.15 2.55
N ILE A 128 4.45 -12.72 3.02
CA ILE A 128 5.73 -13.04 2.38
C ILE A 128 5.99 -14.55 2.43
N LEU A 129 5.84 -15.19 3.60
CA LEU A 129 6.04 -16.64 3.74
C LEU A 129 5.10 -17.44 2.84
N LYS A 130 3.81 -17.08 2.80
CA LYS A 130 2.84 -17.71 1.89
C LYS A 130 3.17 -17.51 0.41
N SER A 131 3.88 -16.44 0.04
CA SER A 131 4.33 -16.24 -1.35
C SER A 131 5.55 -17.08 -1.74
N LEU A 132 6.31 -17.56 -0.77
CA LEU A 132 7.51 -18.37 -0.96
C LEU A 132 7.22 -19.88 -0.81
N SER A 133 6.23 -20.24 0.00
CA SER A 133 5.83 -21.62 0.23
C SER A 133 4.88 -22.12 -0.87
N HIS A 134 5.15 -23.32 -1.40
CA HIS A 134 4.22 -24.01 -2.31
C HIS A 134 3.05 -24.70 -1.57
N GLU A 135 3.13 -24.82 -0.24
CA GLU A 135 2.10 -25.47 0.58
C GLU A 135 1.26 -24.46 1.36
N SER A 136 -0.05 -24.63 1.31
CA SER A 136 -1.03 -23.87 2.07
C SER A 136 -1.10 -24.35 3.51
N ASN A 137 -0.03 -24.18 4.30
CA ASN A 137 -0.14 -24.38 5.74
C ASN A 137 -0.78 -23.14 6.35
N ASP A 138 -1.95 -23.34 6.94
CA ASP A 138 -2.76 -22.31 7.60
C ASP A 138 -2.24 -21.99 9.02
N ASP A 139 -0.99 -22.36 9.29
CA ASP A 139 -0.40 -22.17 10.60
C ASP A 139 -0.13 -20.70 10.85
N ASN A 140 -0.93 -20.18 11.77
CA ASN A 140 -0.91 -18.80 12.21
C ASN A 140 0.20 -18.52 13.23
N ASP A 141 1.03 -19.52 13.55
CA ASP A 141 2.02 -19.45 14.59
C ASP A 141 3.43 -19.23 14.02
N LEU A 142 3.97 -18.03 14.27
CA LEU A 142 5.34 -17.67 13.90
C LEU A 142 6.38 -18.25 14.89
N ASN A 143 5.94 -18.90 15.98
CA ASN A 143 6.83 -19.51 16.96
C ASN A 143 7.36 -20.91 16.56
N LEU A 144 6.92 -21.43 15.42
CA LEU A 144 7.35 -22.73 14.86
C LEU A 144 8.47 -22.61 13.82
N LEU A 145 8.97 -21.39 13.58
CA LEU A 145 10.15 -21.07 12.76
C LEU A 145 11.35 -20.76 13.65
#